data_AF-A0A6V7HU14-F1
#
_entry.id   AF-A0A6V7HU14-F1
#
_cell.length_a   1.000
_cell.length_b   1.000
_cell.length_c   1.000
_cell.angle_alpha   90.00
_cell.angle_beta   90.00
_cell.angle_gamma   90.00
#
_symmetry.space_group_name_H-M   'P 1'
#
loop_
_entity.id
_entity.type
_entity.pdbx_description
1 polymer ?
#
loop_
_entity_poly.entity_id
_entity_poly.type
_entity_poly.pdbx_seq_one_letter_code
_entity_poly.pdbx_strand_id
1 'polypeptide(L)' 'RSNSLMSWSLDTAEQSFAIATASAKPAMLVLNGPMTTLDHLLCKGIDIVEERVPAVHLPPQL' A
#
# COMPACT_ATOMS: atom_id res chain seq x y z
N ARG A 1 -30.20 -25.04 14.13
CA ARG A 1 -29.62 -24.63 15.43
C ARG A 1 -28.12 -24.46 15.22
N SER A 2 -27.61 -23.25 15.38
CA SER A 2 -26.17 -22.93 15.26
C SER A 2 -25.39 -23.60 16.39
N ASN A 3 -24.20 -24.12 16.12
CA ASN A 3 -23.37 -24.78 17.12
C ASN A 3 -22.68 -23.71 17.99
N SER A 4 -22.89 -23.75 19.32
CA SER A 4 -22.35 -22.75 20.24
C SER A 4 -20.81 -22.70 20.27
N LEU A 5 -20.14 -23.84 20.06
CA LEU A 5 -18.67 -23.89 19.97
C LEU A 5 -18.20 -23.24 18.68
N MET A 6 -18.93 -23.47 17.59
CA MET A 6 -18.61 -22.86 16.30
C MET A 6 -18.79 -21.33 16.34
N SER A 7 -19.89 -20.85 16.94
CA SER A 7 -20.10 -19.41 17.18
C SER A 7 -18.95 -18.83 18.00
N TRP A 8 -18.63 -19.42 19.15
CA TRP A 8 -17.53 -18.94 20.01
C TRP A 8 -16.18 -18.91 19.28
N SER A 9 -15.88 -19.93 18.48
CA SER A 9 -14.62 -20.00 17.72
C SER A 9 -14.52 -18.92 16.66
N LEU A 10 -15.62 -18.61 15.99
CA LEU A 10 -15.69 -17.54 14.98
C LEU A 10 -15.63 -16.17 15.65
N ASP A 11 -16.37 -15.96 16.73
CA ASP A 11 -16.35 -14.71 17.51
C ASP A 11 -14.93 -14.42 18.02
N THR A 12 -14.23 -15.45 18.51
CA THR A 12 -12.84 -15.33 18.99
C THR A 12 -11.88 -15.01 17.85
N ALA A 13 -12.05 -15.62 16.68
CA ALA A 13 -11.23 -15.35 15.51
C ALA A 13 -11.44 -13.92 14.99
N GLU A 14 -12.68 -13.45 14.92
CA GLU A 14 -13.03 -12.09 14.53
C GLU A 14 -12.45 -11.06 15.50
N GLN A 15 -12.56 -11.31 16.80
CA GLN A 15 -12.00 -10.42 17.82
C GLN A 15 -10.47 -10.37 17.73
N SER A 16 -9.81 -11.51 17.52
CA SER A 16 -8.36 -11.58 17.32
C SER A 16 -7.92 -10.80 16.08
N PHE A 17 -8.65 -10.92 14.98
CA PHE A 17 -8.40 -10.18 13.74
C PHE A 17 -8.63 -8.67 13.92
N ALA A 18 -9.68 -8.28 14.64
CA ALA A 18 -9.97 -6.88 14.94
C ALA A 18 -8.84 -6.23 15.77
N ILE A 19 -8.30 -6.95 16.76
CA ILE A 19 -7.17 -6.50 17.58
C ILE A 19 -5.90 -6.37 16.73
N ALA A 20 -5.58 -7.37 15.90
CA ALA A 20 -4.42 -7.32 15.01
C ALA A 20 -4.53 -6.18 13.99
N THR A 21 -5.73 -5.93 13.48
CA THR A 21 -5.98 -4.80 12.57
C THR A 21 -5.80 -3.47 13.31
N ALA A 22 -6.34 -3.34 14.52
CA ALA A 22 -6.20 -2.13 15.32
C ALA A 22 -4.74 -1.81 15.68
N SER A 23 -3.92 -2.83 15.96
CA SER A 23 -2.49 -2.66 16.23
C SER A 23 -1.68 -2.33 14.97
N ALA A 24 -2.11 -2.78 13.80
CA ALA A 24 -1.47 -2.48 12.52
C ALA A 24 -1.83 -1.09 11.93
N LYS A 25 -2.96 -0.49 12.34
CA LYS A 25 -3.38 0.86 11.92
C LYS A 25 -2.30 1.95 12.05
N PRO A 26 -1.59 2.11 13.18
CA PRO A 26 -0.54 3.12 13.28
C PRO A 26 0.61 2.89 12.30
N ALA A 27 0.98 1.63 12.01
CA ALA A 27 1.99 1.33 11.00
C ALA A 27 1.53 1.76 9.60
N MET A 28 0.28 1.49 9.23
CA MET A 28 -0.30 1.96 7.97
C MET A 28 -0.31 3.50 7.86
N LEU A 29 -0.59 4.21 8.95
CA LEU A 29 -0.53 5.67 8.98
C LEU A 29 0.91 6.18 8.77
N VAL A 30 1.87 5.56 9.44
CA VAL A 30 3.30 5.90 9.29
C VAL A 30 3.79 5.64 7.88
N LEU A 31 3.30 4.59 7.21
CA LEU A 31 3.69 4.24 5.83
C LEU A 31 3.17 5.23 4.78
N ASN A 32 2.11 6.02 5.05
CA ASN A 32 1.62 7.03 4.11
C ASN A 32 2.66 8.12 3.80
N GLY A 33 3.48 8.51 4.78
CA GLY A 33 4.54 9.52 4.59
C GLY A 33 5.66 9.06 3.65
N PRO A 34 6.26 7.88 3.89
CA PRO A 34 7.20 7.25 2.96
C PRO A 34 6.59 7.01 1.59
N MET A 35 5.33 6.59 1.48
CA MET A 35 4.67 6.36 0.19
C MET A 35 4.56 7.63 -0.64
N THR A 36 4.12 8.73 -0.03
CA THR A 36 4.04 10.04 -0.72
C THR A 36 5.42 10.59 -1.07
N THR A 37 6.42 10.36 -0.21
CA THR A 37 7.81 10.72 -0.52
C THR A 37 8.35 9.93 -1.70
N LEU A 38 8.09 8.62 -1.75
CA LEU A 38 8.49 7.74 -2.84
C LEU A 38 7.85 8.19 -4.17
N ASP A 39 6.55 8.47 -4.15
CA ASP A 39 5.82 8.97 -5.31
C ASP A 39 6.43 10.27 -5.85
N HIS A 40 6.70 11.24 -4.96
CA HIS A 40 7.35 12.49 -5.35
C HIS A 40 8.77 12.30 -5.90
N LEU A 41 9.55 11.36 -5.34
CA LEU A 41 10.88 11.01 -5.87
C LEU A 41 10.79 10.34 -7.24
N LEU A 42 9.79 9.48 -7.46
CA LEU A 42 9.55 8.83 -8.74
C LEU A 42 9.18 9.86 -9.82
N CYS A 43 8.26 10.79 -9.52
CA CYS A 43 7.90 11.87 -10.43
C CYS A 43 9.14 12.70 -10.81
N LYS A 44 9.94 13.13 -9.82
CA LYS A 44 11.19 13.84 -10.10
C LYS A 44 12.18 13.03 -10.93
N GLY A 45 12.26 11.71 -10.69
CA GLY A 45 13.10 10.82 -11.48
C GLY A 45 12.68 10.81 -12.95
N ILE A 46 11.37 10.76 -13.21
CA ILE A 46 10.81 10.85 -14.56
C ILE A 46 11.14 12.20 -15.20
N ASP A 47 10.97 13.32 -14.49
CA ASP A 47 11.32 14.66 -14.99
C ASP A 47 12.80 14.75 -15.41
N ILE A 48 13.70 14.17 -14.60
CA ILE A 48 15.13 14.13 -14.91
C ILE A 48 15.41 13.28 -16.15
N VAL A 49 14.75 12.13 -16.29
CA VAL A 49 14.90 11.28 -17.48
C VAL A 49 14.42 12.04 -18.72
N GLU A 50 13.33 12.77 -18.62
CA GLU A 50 12.79 13.60 -19.70
C GLU A 50 13.77 14.71 -20.13
N GLU A 51 14.38 15.42 -19.17
CA GLU A 51 15.39 16.46 -19.44
C GLU A 51 16.67 15.88 -20.06
N ARG A 52 17.13 14.74 -19.56
CA ARG A 52 18.43 14.16 -19.93
C ARG A 52 18.38 13.26 -21.16
N VAL A 53 17.20 12.72 -21.48
CA VAL A 53 16.99 11.81 -22.60
C VAL A 53 15.81 12.32 -23.44
N PRO A 54 16.00 13.41 -24.22
CA PRO A 54 14.93 14.00 -25.02
C PRO A 54 14.40 13.05 -26.11
N ALA A 55 15.15 11.98 -26.42
CA ALA A 55 14.72 10.90 -27.29
C ALA A 55 13.50 10.12 -26.76
N VAL A 56 13.15 10.24 -25.46
CA VAL A 56 11.90 9.72 -24.88
C VAL A 56 10.66 10.26 -25.59
N HIS A 57 10.72 11.48 -26.12
CA HIS A 57 9.61 12.09 -26.87
C HIS A 57 9.54 11.65 -28.33
N LEU A 58 10.60 11.00 -28.85
CA LEU A 58 10.64 10.60 -30.24
C LEU A 58 9.84 9.30 -30.41
N PRO A 59 9.02 9.18 -31.46
CA PRO A 59 8.32 7.94 -31.74
C PRO A 59 9.34 6.82 -31.97
N PRO A 60 9.10 5.60 -31.45
CA PRO A 60 9.99 4.48 -31.65
C PRO A 60 10.12 4.19 -33.14
N GLN A 61 11.36 4.12 -33.62
CA GLN A 61 11.67 3.71 -34.99
C GLN A 61 11.65 2.18 -35.02
N LEU A 62 10.97 1.61 -36.02
CA LEU A 62 10.75 0.17 -36.22
C LEU A 62 11.94 -0.50 -36.91
#